data_AF-A0A7Y3IT86-F1
#
_entry.id   AF-A0A7Y3IT86-F1
#
_cell.length_a   1.000
_cell.length_b   1.000
_cell.length_c   1.000
_cell.angle_alpha   90.00
_cell.angle_beta   90.00
_cell.angle_gamma   90.00
#
_symmetry.space_group_name_H-M   'P 1'
#
loop_
_entity.id
_entity.type
_entity.pdbx_description
1 polymer ?
#
loop_
_entity_poly.entity_id
_entity_poly.type
_entity_poly.pdbx_seq_one_letter_code
_entity_poly.pdbx_strand_id
1 'polypeptide(L)'
;MAELFYQIEETTAKNERYLLIKIFSKGEAGRVLYRDVLLYLAKDKDKKALDFLVLQQCKFLGISLQGPQISKVSFSQIHVSKEQSIEAIKHLAPTGQLFWKGKKLIVDPFSLIQVSYEVEERENASLFVKPLLSLMGKEMVIKEGSFFFPGSTPWIIQDGIWYSFDPSSELSYLSKISLQGELLEGRFAKRFLEDFVDETTLVWKRGEKEETSLQIQPYLVIHDKYGAFANLWMEYSNGAKIASHDPSPYSYRDRKKELEWEKDLVESGYQKKLMDRTSYYCPVDKASSTLQFLLEIGWKVMDSQERRVLLPGERSSFLEMNKDLLYIKGKIKYGEFEADISSVVQGIAKKERFIDLGGGAVGLLDTKETLLEYSPLLAEKEEGDELVFKKSKFALLESFFGSANQEERISYLAKALRSSSEIVETPPSDLFKAKLYPYQQEGVNWLSFLERMGFHGLLADEMGLGKTVQLIAFISLLESTS
;
A
#
# COMPACT_ATOMS: atom_id res chain seq x y z
N MET A 1 9.43 -35.61 29.10
CA MET A 1 8.13 -35.60 29.81
C MET A 1 7.05 -35.55 28.75
N ALA A 2 6.05 -36.41 28.86
CA ALA A 2 4.91 -36.40 27.94
C ALA A 2 4.19 -35.03 28.02
N GLU A 3 3.81 -34.49 26.87
CA GLU A 3 3.09 -33.21 26.76
C GLU A 3 1.67 -33.48 26.28
N LEU A 4 0.72 -32.70 26.81
CA LEU A 4 -0.66 -32.73 26.35
C LEU A 4 -0.83 -31.80 25.14
N PHE A 5 -1.60 -32.28 24.18
CA PHE A 5 -1.96 -31.57 22.96
C PHE A 5 -3.48 -31.53 22.85
N TYR A 6 -3.99 -30.39 22.36
CA TYR A 6 -5.42 -30.12 22.29
C TYR A 6 -5.79 -29.85 20.84
N GLN A 7 -6.56 -30.76 20.24
CA GLN A 7 -7.08 -30.61 18.88
C GLN A 7 -8.55 -30.20 18.95
N ILE A 8 -8.88 -29.06 18.36
CA ILE A 8 -10.26 -28.57 18.28
C ILE A 8 -10.94 -28.99 16.97
N GLU A 9 -12.19 -29.39 17.08
CA GLU A 9 -13.07 -29.80 15.99
C GLU A 9 -14.53 -29.39 16.29
N GLU A 10 -15.37 -29.32 15.27
CA GLU A 10 -16.83 -29.18 15.45
C GLU A 10 -17.47 -30.56 15.56
N THR A 11 -18.44 -30.71 16.46
CA THR A 11 -19.30 -31.89 16.49
C THR A 11 -20.74 -31.50 16.76
N THR A 12 -21.68 -32.38 16.41
CA THR A 12 -23.10 -32.24 16.76
C THR A 12 -23.48 -33.35 17.71
N ALA A 13 -24.02 -33.00 18.87
CA ALA A 13 -24.50 -33.93 19.88
C ALA A 13 -25.79 -33.38 20.52
N LYS A 14 -26.73 -34.24 20.91
CA LYS A 14 -28.01 -33.82 21.52
C LYS A 14 -28.76 -32.73 20.73
N ASN A 15 -28.68 -32.78 19.39
CA ASN A 15 -29.24 -31.77 18.46
C ASN A 15 -28.66 -30.35 18.60
N GLU A 16 -27.50 -30.21 19.23
CA GLU A 16 -26.78 -28.94 19.38
C GLU A 16 -25.34 -29.09 18.87
N ARG A 17 -24.74 -27.98 18.43
CA ARG A 17 -23.31 -27.97 18.03
C ARG A 17 -22.44 -27.76 19.27
N TYR A 18 -21.37 -28.52 19.37
CA TYR A 18 -20.37 -28.44 20.43
C TYR A 18 -18.98 -28.23 19.83
N LEU A 19 -18.12 -27.54 20.57
CA LEU A 19 -16.69 -27.54 20.31
C LEU A 19 -16.12 -28.82 20.93
N LEU A 20 -15.66 -29.72 20.08
CA LEU A 20 -15.01 -30.96 20.48
C LEU A 20 -13.52 -30.68 20.70
N ILE A 21 -13.04 -30.96 21.90
CA ILE A 21 -11.62 -30.84 22.24
C ILE A 21 -11.07 -32.24 22.47
N LYS A 22 -10.24 -32.69 21.53
CA LYS A 22 -9.53 -33.96 21.63
C LYS A 22 -8.21 -33.74 22.36
N ILE A 23 -8.03 -34.43 23.47
CA ILE A 23 -6.80 -34.40 24.25
C ILE A 23 -5.98 -35.63 23.91
N PHE A 24 -4.70 -35.46 23.61
CA PHE A 24 -3.77 -36.56 23.37
C PHE A 24 -2.37 -36.23 23.89
N SER A 25 -1.56 -37.27 24.08
CA SER A 25 -0.19 -37.18 24.57
C SER A 25 0.77 -37.81 23.56
N LYS A 26 1.86 -37.11 23.22
CA LYS A 26 2.88 -37.61 22.29
C LYS A 26 3.76 -38.64 23.00
N GLY A 27 3.65 -39.90 22.59
CA GLY A 27 4.40 -41.04 23.17
C GLY A 27 3.53 -42.10 23.85
N GLU A 28 2.23 -41.87 24.01
CA GLU A 28 1.28 -42.82 24.63
C GLU A 28 0.03 -43.02 23.74
N ALA A 29 0.25 -43.37 22.47
CA ALA A 29 -0.85 -43.64 21.55
C ALA A 29 -1.73 -44.81 22.06
N GLY A 30 -3.01 -44.55 22.28
CA GLY A 30 -4.00 -45.57 22.65
C GLY A 30 -4.35 -45.67 24.14
N ARG A 31 -3.76 -44.86 25.03
CA ARG A 31 -4.20 -44.81 26.45
C ARG A 31 -5.45 -43.95 26.63
N VAL A 32 -6.40 -44.47 27.41
CA VAL A 32 -7.60 -43.73 27.82
C VAL A 32 -7.21 -42.68 28.86
N LEU A 33 -7.49 -41.40 28.58
CA LEU A 33 -7.13 -40.29 29.46
C LEU A 33 -8.18 -40.11 30.55
N TYR A 34 -8.04 -40.83 31.65
CA TYR A 34 -8.81 -40.57 32.88
C TYR A 34 -8.26 -39.37 33.63
N ARG A 35 -9.04 -38.83 34.58
CA ARG A 35 -8.69 -37.63 35.36
C ARG A 35 -7.30 -37.73 36.02
N ASP A 36 -6.98 -38.86 36.64
CA ASP A 36 -5.71 -39.04 37.35
C ASP A 36 -4.51 -39.05 36.38
N VAL A 37 -4.71 -39.61 35.19
CA VAL A 37 -3.69 -39.63 34.12
C VAL A 37 -3.47 -38.22 33.58
N LEU A 38 -4.54 -37.45 33.36
CA LEU A 38 -4.45 -36.05 32.95
C LEU A 38 -3.71 -35.21 33.99
N LEU A 39 -4.03 -35.35 35.28
CA LEU A 39 -3.35 -34.64 36.37
C LEU A 39 -1.86 -34.99 36.46
N TYR A 40 -1.51 -36.24 36.17
CA TYR A 40 -0.11 -36.69 36.14
C TYR A 40 0.67 -36.11 34.95
N LEU A 41 0.05 -36.02 33.77
CA LEU A 41 0.67 -35.52 32.54
C LEU A 41 0.65 -33.99 32.42
N ALA A 42 -0.25 -33.31 33.14
CA ALA A 42 -0.44 -31.87 33.10
C ALA A 42 0.79 -31.10 33.60
N LYS A 43 1.22 -30.10 32.83
CA LYS A 43 2.13 -29.08 33.35
C LYS A 43 1.34 -28.00 34.08
N ASP A 44 2.03 -27.11 34.79
CA ASP A 44 1.38 -26.00 35.51
C ASP A 44 0.49 -25.13 34.62
N LYS A 45 0.83 -24.98 33.34
CA LYS A 45 0.04 -24.25 32.35
C LYS A 45 -1.25 -24.97 31.93
N ASP A 46 -1.28 -26.30 32.05
CA ASP A 46 -2.44 -27.13 31.67
C ASP A 46 -3.49 -27.20 32.78
N LYS A 47 -3.11 -27.01 34.05
CA LYS A 47 -4.00 -27.19 35.22
C LYS A 47 -5.32 -26.42 35.08
N LYS A 48 -5.24 -25.11 34.80
CA LYS A 48 -6.43 -24.26 34.64
C LYS A 48 -7.33 -24.72 33.48
N ALA A 49 -6.73 -25.13 32.36
CA ALA A 49 -7.47 -25.63 31.21
C ALA A 49 -8.15 -26.95 31.52
N LEU A 50 -7.45 -27.90 32.14
CA LEU A 50 -8.01 -29.20 32.48
C LEU A 50 -9.11 -29.10 33.53
N ASP A 51 -8.96 -28.25 34.55
CA ASP A 51 -10.01 -28.02 35.55
C ASP A 51 -11.30 -27.53 34.89
N PHE A 52 -11.18 -26.57 33.97
CA PHE A 52 -12.32 -26.07 33.20
C PHE A 52 -12.91 -27.16 32.30
N LEU A 53 -12.08 -27.86 31.52
CA LEU A 53 -12.53 -28.84 30.52
C LEU A 53 -13.18 -30.08 31.15
N VAL A 54 -12.63 -30.58 32.26
CA VAL A 54 -13.22 -31.68 33.03
C VAL A 54 -14.61 -31.30 33.51
N LEU A 55 -14.78 -30.07 34.00
CA LEU A 55 -16.07 -29.55 34.45
C LEU A 55 -17.08 -29.47 33.30
N GLN A 56 -16.66 -29.04 32.09
CA GLN A 56 -17.53 -29.03 30.91
C GLN A 56 -17.96 -30.44 30.49
N GLN A 57 -17.02 -31.40 30.48
CA GLN A 57 -17.35 -32.80 30.13
C GLN A 57 -18.29 -33.44 31.16
N CYS A 58 -18.10 -33.16 32.46
CA CYS A 58 -19.02 -33.63 33.50
C CYS A 58 -20.43 -33.07 33.32
N LYS A 59 -20.56 -31.78 33.01
CA LYS A 59 -21.85 -31.14 32.68
C LYS A 59 -22.50 -31.81 31.46
N PHE A 60 -21.74 -32.03 30.39
CA PHE A 60 -22.24 -32.68 29.18
C PHE A 60 -22.77 -34.09 29.44
N LEU A 61 -22.07 -34.88 30.27
CA LEU A 61 -22.46 -36.24 30.62
C LEU A 61 -23.51 -36.32 31.74
N GLY A 62 -23.84 -35.20 32.41
CA GLY A 62 -24.78 -35.18 33.52
C GLY A 62 -24.25 -35.86 34.80
N ILE A 63 -22.94 -35.83 35.02
CA ILE A 63 -22.26 -36.48 36.15
C ILE A 63 -21.72 -35.45 37.14
N SER A 64 -21.67 -35.82 38.43
CA SER A 64 -21.08 -34.99 39.48
C SER A 64 -19.55 -35.10 39.50
N LEU A 65 -18.87 -33.95 39.68
CA LEU A 65 -17.41 -33.86 39.81
C LEU A 65 -16.85 -34.63 41.02
N GLN A 66 -17.65 -34.81 42.06
CA GLN A 66 -17.28 -35.53 43.29
C GLN A 66 -17.92 -36.92 43.37
N GLY A 67 -18.63 -37.36 42.32
CA GLY A 67 -19.30 -38.66 42.28
C GLY A 67 -18.35 -39.81 41.94
N PRO A 68 -18.67 -41.06 42.33
CA PRO A 68 -17.82 -42.23 42.09
C PRO A 68 -17.66 -42.59 40.60
N GLN A 69 -18.48 -42.00 39.72
CA GLN A 69 -18.43 -42.24 38.28
C GLN A 69 -17.27 -41.50 37.58
N ILE A 70 -16.71 -40.44 38.18
CA ILE A 70 -15.70 -39.59 37.52
C ILE A 70 -14.41 -40.34 37.19
N SER A 71 -14.03 -41.32 38.01
CA SER A 71 -12.82 -42.14 37.80
C SER A 71 -12.92 -43.06 36.58
N LYS A 72 -14.14 -43.31 36.08
CA LYS A 72 -14.41 -44.16 34.92
C LYS A 72 -14.65 -43.37 33.63
N VAL A 73 -14.59 -42.03 33.68
CA VAL A 73 -14.90 -41.17 32.56
C VAL A 73 -13.63 -40.85 31.77
N SER A 74 -13.66 -41.13 30.47
CA SER A 74 -12.62 -40.70 29.55
C SER A 74 -12.77 -39.20 29.25
N PHE A 75 -11.65 -38.48 29.35
CA PHE A 75 -11.51 -37.08 29.00
C PHE A 75 -10.68 -36.89 27.72
N SER A 76 -10.51 -37.96 26.93
CA SER A 76 -9.85 -37.89 25.62
C SER A 76 -10.63 -37.04 24.61
N GLN A 77 -11.94 -36.89 24.82
CA GLN A 77 -12.83 -36.11 23.99
C GLN A 77 -13.79 -35.32 24.89
N ILE A 78 -13.68 -34.00 24.83
CA ILE A 78 -14.44 -33.10 25.70
C ILE A 78 -15.38 -32.24 24.86
N HIS A 79 -16.66 -32.25 25.24
CA HIS A 79 -17.70 -31.46 24.59
C HIS A 79 -17.88 -30.15 25.35
N VAL A 80 -17.58 -29.04 24.68
CA VAL A 80 -17.77 -27.70 25.21
C VAL A 80 -18.95 -27.05 24.50
N SER A 81 -19.90 -26.52 25.26
CA SER A 81 -21.07 -25.84 24.69
C SER A 81 -20.65 -24.54 23.99
N LYS A 82 -21.54 -23.99 23.14
CA LYS A 82 -21.25 -22.76 22.40
C LYS A 82 -20.91 -21.58 23.30
N GLU A 83 -21.65 -21.45 24.40
CA GLU A 83 -21.54 -20.38 25.40
C GLU A 83 -20.21 -20.43 26.15
N GLN A 84 -19.57 -21.60 26.20
CA GLN A 84 -18.33 -21.85 26.93
C GLN A 84 -17.11 -22.00 26.00
N SER A 85 -17.32 -21.92 24.69
CA SER A 85 -16.28 -22.17 23.69
C SER A 85 -15.14 -21.15 23.74
N ILE A 86 -15.43 -19.85 23.83
CA ILE A 86 -14.40 -18.81 23.97
C ILE A 86 -13.59 -19.00 25.25
N GLU A 87 -14.25 -19.29 26.36
CA GLU A 87 -13.57 -19.48 27.65
C GLU A 87 -12.64 -20.71 27.60
N ALA A 88 -13.06 -21.78 26.92
CA ALA A 88 -12.19 -22.92 26.64
C ALA A 88 -10.93 -22.52 25.86
N ILE A 89 -11.08 -21.73 24.80
CA ILE A 89 -9.94 -21.24 23.99
C ILE A 89 -9.03 -20.35 24.83
N LYS A 90 -9.57 -19.45 25.65
CA LYS A 90 -8.78 -18.59 26.56
C LYS A 90 -7.96 -19.38 27.57
N HIS A 91 -8.49 -20.49 28.09
CA HIS A 91 -7.74 -21.37 28.97
C HIS A 91 -6.70 -22.21 28.24
N LEU A 92 -6.97 -22.59 26.99
CA LEU A 92 -6.09 -23.41 26.17
C LEU A 92 -4.95 -22.62 25.50
N ALA A 93 -5.17 -21.37 25.15
CA ALA A 93 -4.17 -20.54 24.45
C ALA A 93 -2.82 -20.46 25.20
N PRO A 94 -2.77 -20.24 26.54
CA PRO A 94 -1.51 -20.18 27.29
C PRO A 94 -0.72 -21.48 27.34
N THR A 95 -1.37 -22.63 27.06
CA THR A 95 -0.67 -23.92 26.97
C THR A 95 0.31 -23.95 25.80
N GLY A 96 0.04 -23.17 24.74
CA GLY A 96 0.81 -23.17 23.51
C GLY A 96 0.73 -24.49 22.73
N GLN A 97 -0.24 -25.36 23.04
CA GLN A 97 -0.41 -26.68 22.44
C GLN A 97 -1.82 -26.87 21.85
N LEU A 98 -2.42 -25.78 21.36
CA LEU A 98 -3.73 -25.79 20.70
C LEU A 98 -3.56 -25.98 19.18
N PHE A 99 -4.32 -26.91 18.60
CA PHE A 99 -4.22 -27.31 17.21
C PHE A 99 -5.59 -27.34 16.53
N TRP A 100 -5.60 -26.95 15.25
CA TRP A 100 -6.75 -27.06 14.37
C TRP A 100 -6.30 -27.59 13.01
N LYS A 101 -7.01 -28.61 12.48
CA LYS A 101 -6.61 -29.39 11.29
C LYS A 101 -5.12 -29.79 11.29
N GLY A 102 -4.58 -30.24 12.44
CA GLY A 102 -3.18 -30.66 12.58
C GLY A 102 -2.15 -29.53 12.56
N LYS A 103 -2.55 -28.27 12.42
CA LYS A 103 -1.68 -27.10 12.51
C LYS A 103 -1.82 -26.45 13.88
N LYS A 104 -0.69 -25.96 14.42
CA LYS A 104 -0.69 -25.19 15.66
C LYS A 104 -1.41 -23.87 15.42
N LEU A 105 -2.37 -23.56 16.28
CA LEU A 105 -3.23 -22.40 16.14
C LEU A 105 -2.63 -21.20 16.89
N ILE A 106 -2.66 -20.04 16.24
CA ILE A 106 -2.27 -18.77 16.85
C ILE A 106 -3.53 -18.12 17.40
N VAL A 107 -3.55 -17.80 18.69
CA VAL A 107 -4.68 -17.10 19.31
C VAL A 107 -4.31 -15.63 19.44
N ASP A 108 -5.05 -14.77 18.73
CA ASP A 108 -4.92 -13.32 18.86
C ASP A 108 -6.12 -12.77 19.65
N PRO A 109 -5.94 -12.47 20.95
CA PRO A 109 -7.03 -11.97 21.77
C PRO A 109 -7.23 -10.45 21.64
N PHE A 110 -6.35 -9.74 20.93
CA PHE A 110 -6.36 -8.27 20.86
C PHE A 110 -6.95 -7.75 19.55
N SER A 111 -6.75 -8.48 18.45
CA SER A 111 -7.34 -8.13 17.16
C SER A 111 -8.79 -8.60 17.08
N LEU A 112 -9.70 -7.80 17.65
CA LEU A 112 -11.13 -8.08 17.64
C LEU A 112 -11.75 -7.74 16.28
N ILE A 113 -12.59 -8.65 15.77
CA ILE A 113 -13.35 -8.42 14.54
C ILE A 113 -14.60 -7.61 14.87
N GLN A 114 -14.74 -6.45 14.24
CA GLN A 114 -15.96 -5.66 14.29
C GLN A 114 -16.93 -6.12 13.21
N VAL A 115 -18.23 -6.05 13.51
CA VAL A 115 -19.30 -6.46 12.60
C VAL A 115 -20.21 -5.28 12.30
N SER A 116 -20.45 -5.05 11.02
CA SER A 116 -21.56 -4.23 10.54
C SER A 116 -22.38 -5.07 9.56
N TYR A 117 -23.59 -4.62 9.21
CA TYR A 117 -24.43 -5.32 8.24
C TYR A 117 -24.70 -4.42 7.05
N GLU A 118 -24.32 -4.88 5.87
CA GLU A 118 -24.79 -4.31 4.62
C GLU A 118 -26.24 -4.73 4.40
N VAL A 119 -27.12 -3.76 4.17
CA VAL A 119 -28.56 -3.98 4.01
C VAL A 119 -29.01 -3.37 2.70
N GLU A 120 -29.59 -4.19 1.84
CA GLU A 120 -30.15 -3.77 0.55
C GLU A 120 -31.65 -4.05 0.51
N GLU A 121 -32.45 -3.01 0.24
CA GLU A 121 -33.90 -3.16 0.11
C GLU A 121 -34.26 -3.76 -1.26
N ARG A 122 -35.03 -4.86 -1.23
CA ARG A 122 -35.50 -5.60 -2.40
C ARG A 122 -37.03 -5.49 -2.51
N GLU A 123 -37.59 -5.95 -3.63
CA GLU A 123 -39.03 -5.83 -3.89
C GLU A 123 -39.89 -6.48 -2.78
N ASN A 124 -41.13 -6.00 -2.63
CA ASN A 124 -42.09 -6.50 -1.62
C ASN A 124 -41.64 -6.36 -0.15
N ALA A 125 -40.88 -5.31 0.18
CA ALA A 125 -40.35 -5.06 1.53
C ALA A 125 -39.48 -6.21 2.07
N SER A 126 -38.74 -6.87 1.17
CA SER A 126 -37.69 -7.82 1.51
C SER A 126 -36.34 -7.10 1.66
N LEU A 127 -35.43 -7.65 2.44
CA LEU A 127 -34.11 -7.09 2.69
C LEU A 127 -33.05 -8.14 2.40
N PHE A 128 -32.12 -7.86 1.50
CA PHE A 128 -30.90 -8.64 1.40
C PHE A 128 -29.90 -8.11 2.42
N VAL A 129 -29.47 -8.97 3.36
CA VAL A 129 -28.59 -8.59 4.46
C VAL A 129 -27.31 -9.39 4.38
N LYS A 130 -26.16 -8.71 4.40
CA LYS A 130 -24.83 -9.32 4.37
C LYS A 130 -23.94 -8.80 5.50
N PRO A 131 -23.40 -9.67 6.36
CA PRO A 131 -22.41 -9.25 7.36
C PRO A 131 -21.13 -8.73 6.71
N LEU A 132 -20.65 -7.57 7.16
CA LEU A 132 -19.35 -7.00 6.83
C LEU A 132 -18.44 -7.11 8.05
N LEU A 133 -17.32 -7.81 7.87
CA LEU A 133 -16.33 -8.02 8.92
C LEU A 133 -15.20 -7.04 8.75
N SER A 134 -14.76 -6.39 9.81
CA SER A 134 -13.56 -5.53 9.77
C SER A 134 -12.59 -5.86 10.89
N LEU A 135 -11.30 -5.83 10.56
CA LEU A 135 -10.20 -6.08 11.48
C LEU A 135 -9.29 -4.85 11.45
N MET A 136 -9.09 -4.19 12.59
CA MET A 136 -8.26 -2.98 12.68
C MET A 136 -8.67 -1.88 11.67
N GLY A 137 -9.97 -1.72 11.43
CA GLY A 137 -10.53 -0.72 10.51
C GLY A 137 -10.43 -1.06 9.02
N LYS A 138 -9.96 -2.25 8.65
CA LYS A 138 -9.94 -2.74 7.27
C LYS A 138 -10.94 -3.87 7.08
N GLU A 139 -11.63 -3.89 5.95
CA GLU A 139 -12.55 -4.97 5.60
C GLU A 139 -11.81 -6.31 5.52
N MET A 140 -12.37 -7.33 6.17
CA MET A 140 -11.86 -8.68 6.21
C MET A 140 -12.71 -9.58 5.34
N VAL A 141 -12.13 -10.08 4.24
CA VAL A 141 -12.76 -11.08 3.40
C VAL A 141 -12.55 -12.47 4.00
N ILE A 142 -13.65 -13.23 4.15
CA ILE A 142 -13.59 -14.61 4.61
C ILE A 142 -13.03 -15.48 3.48
N LYS A 143 -11.88 -16.10 3.72
CA LYS A 143 -11.22 -16.96 2.72
C LYS A 143 -11.82 -18.36 2.72
N GLU A 144 -11.74 -19.03 1.58
CA GLU A 144 -12.09 -20.43 1.47
C GLU A 144 -11.29 -21.29 2.46
N GLY A 145 -11.97 -22.18 3.18
CA GLY A 145 -11.35 -23.02 4.22
C GLY A 145 -11.31 -22.40 5.62
N SER A 146 -11.79 -21.17 5.80
CA SER A 146 -12.01 -20.55 7.12
C SER A 146 -13.08 -21.32 7.91
N PHE A 147 -12.98 -21.29 9.23
CA PHE A 147 -13.89 -22.00 10.12
C PHE A 147 -14.59 -21.06 11.05
N PHE A 148 -15.91 -20.93 10.89
CA PHE A 148 -16.76 -20.11 11.73
C PHE A 148 -17.49 -20.98 12.74
N PHE A 149 -17.35 -20.65 14.03
CA PHE A 149 -18.06 -21.34 15.09
C PHE A 149 -19.19 -20.45 15.64
N PRO A 150 -20.47 -20.81 15.42
CA PRO A 150 -21.60 -19.96 15.79
C PRO A 150 -21.94 -20.06 17.28
N GLY A 151 -22.49 -18.99 17.86
CA GLY A 151 -22.94 -18.94 19.25
C GLY A 151 -23.35 -17.52 19.68
N SER A 152 -23.66 -17.33 20.96
CA SER A 152 -23.85 -16.00 21.56
C SER A 152 -22.57 -15.17 21.53
N THR A 153 -21.42 -15.84 21.57
CA THR A 153 -20.10 -15.25 21.38
C THR A 153 -19.39 -15.99 20.24
N PRO A 154 -19.68 -15.64 18.98
CA PRO A 154 -19.08 -16.30 17.82
C PRO A 154 -17.57 -16.06 17.75
N TRP A 155 -16.88 -16.86 16.94
CA TRP A 155 -15.46 -16.69 16.63
C TRP A 155 -15.12 -17.39 15.30
N ILE A 156 -13.97 -17.03 14.72
CA ILE A 156 -13.52 -17.55 13.43
C ILE A 156 -12.06 -17.97 13.48
N ILE A 157 -11.70 -18.99 12.70
CA ILE A 157 -10.32 -19.35 12.38
C ILE A 157 -10.08 -19.09 10.91
N GLN A 158 -9.12 -18.23 10.59
CA GLN A 158 -8.69 -17.93 9.23
C GLN A 158 -7.16 -17.91 9.17
N ASP A 159 -6.58 -18.54 8.15
CA ASP A 159 -5.13 -18.64 7.95
C ASP A 159 -4.35 -19.20 9.16
N GLY A 160 -5.00 -20.04 9.99
CA GLY A 160 -4.39 -20.63 11.20
C GLY A 160 -4.41 -19.72 12.43
N ILE A 161 -5.05 -18.56 12.33
CA ILE A 161 -5.24 -17.60 13.41
C ILE A 161 -6.69 -17.65 13.87
N TRP A 162 -6.90 -17.72 15.19
CA TRP A 162 -8.20 -17.61 15.83
C TRP A 162 -8.46 -16.15 16.19
N TYR A 163 -9.65 -15.68 15.85
CA TYR A 163 -10.14 -14.33 16.12
C TYR A 163 -11.48 -14.39 16.86
N SER A 164 -11.64 -13.52 17.85
CA SER A 164 -12.94 -13.21 18.47
C SER A 164 -13.58 -11.98 17.84
N PHE A 165 -14.89 -11.88 17.98
CA PHE A 165 -15.63 -10.68 17.62
C PHE A 165 -15.64 -9.67 18.78
N ASP A 166 -15.72 -8.39 18.44
CA ASP A 166 -15.86 -7.29 19.38
C ASP A 166 -17.21 -7.40 20.11
N PRO A 167 -17.22 -7.52 21.45
CA PRO A 167 -18.46 -7.62 22.21
C PRO A 167 -19.37 -6.38 22.11
N SER A 168 -18.84 -5.24 21.66
CA SER A 168 -19.62 -4.03 21.40
C SER A 168 -20.38 -4.06 20.06
N SER A 169 -20.07 -5.01 19.17
CA SER A 169 -20.79 -5.21 17.91
C SER A 169 -22.09 -5.98 18.13
N GLU A 170 -23.08 -5.79 17.24
CA GLU A 170 -24.35 -6.51 17.28
C GLU A 170 -24.22 -7.90 16.62
N LEU A 171 -24.03 -8.94 17.43
CA LEU A 171 -23.71 -10.30 16.95
C LEU A 171 -24.94 -11.20 16.79
N SER A 172 -26.13 -10.74 17.17
CA SER A 172 -27.33 -11.59 17.26
C SER A 172 -27.83 -12.14 15.92
N TYR A 173 -27.39 -11.56 14.80
CA TYR A 173 -27.73 -11.99 13.44
C TYR A 173 -26.60 -12.74 12.72
N LEU A 174 -25.36 -12.68 13.22
CA LEU A 174 -24.21 -13.36 12.62
C LEU A 174 -24.35 -14.90 12.62
N SER A 175 -25.13 -15.45 13.55
CA SER A 175 -25.43 -16.89 13.62
C SER A 175 -26.71 -17.29 12.89
N LYS A 176 -27.51 -16.32 12.44
CA LYS A 176 -28.81 -16.51 11.80
C LYS A 176 -28.78 -16.27 10.29
N ILE A 177 -27.81 -15.47 9.83
CA ILE A 177 -27.65 -15.05 8.44
C ILE A 177 -26.37 -15.67 7.88
N SER A 178 -26.41 -16.12 6.63
CA SER A 178 -25.19 -16.54 5.93
C SER A 178 -24.14 -15.43 5.87
N LEU A 179 -22.86 -15.77 6.06
CA LEU A 179 -21.74 -14.82 5.88
C LEU A 179 -21.62 -14.33 4.43
N GLN A 180 -22.26 -15.00 3.47
CA GLN A 180 -22.35 -14.56 2.07
C GLN A 180 -23.56 -13.63 1.80
N GLY A 181 -24.43 -13.46 2.80
CA GLY A 181 -25.67 -12.71 2.72
C GLY A 181 -26.90 -13.60 2.53
N GLU A 182 -28.06 -13.10 2.96
CA GLU A 182 -29.33 -13.80 2.91
C GLU A 182 -30.49 -12.83 2.64
N LEU A 183 -31.50 -13.31 1.90
CA LEU A 183 -32.72 -12.56 1.66
C LEU A 183 -33.69 -12.78 2.82
N LEU A 184 -34.02 -11.72 3.54
CA LEU A 184 -35.01 -11.69 4.61
C LEU A 184 -36.34 -11.17 4.06
N GLU A 185 -37.43 -11.89 4.31
CA GLU A 185 -38.76 -11.53 3.81
C GLU A 185 -39.78 -11.35 4.95
N GLY A 186 -40.78 -10.50 4.71
CA GLY A 186 -41.96 -10.34 5.55
C GLY A 186 -41.62 -9.99 7.01
N ARG A 187 -42.03 -10.85 7.95
CA ARG A 187 -41.85 -10.61 9.40
C ARG A 187 -40.38 -10.62 9.84
N PHE A 188 -39.50 -11.32 9.12
CA PHE A 188 -38.08 -11.40 9.47
C PHE A 188 -37.34 -10.12 9.10
N ALA A 189 -37.62 -9.56 7.92
CA ALA A 189 -37.10 -8.26 7.49
C ALA A 189 -37.51 -7.14 8.45
N LYS A 190 -38.79 -7.11 8.84
CA LYS A 190 -39.30 -6.11 9.78
C LYS A 190 -38.63 -6.20 11.16
N ARG A 191 -38.51 -7.43 11.69
CA ARG A 191 -37.85 -7.68 12.98
C ARG A 191 -36.37 -7.32 12.96
N PHE A 192 -35.68 -7.60 11.85
CA PHE A 192 -34.28 -7.17 11.68
C PHE A 192 -34.16 -5.66 11.84
N LEU A 193 -34.95 -4.85 11.13
CA LEU A 193 -34.89 -3.39 11.28
C LEU A 193 -35.26 -2.89 12.68
N GLU A 194 -36.22 -3.53 13.35
CA GLU A 194 -36.62 -3.19 14.72
C GLU A 194 -35.51 -3.49 15.75
N ASP A 195 -34.71 -4.53 15.54
CA ASP A 195 -33.61 -4.91 16.43
C ASP A 195 -32.38 -3.97 16.31
N PHE A 196 -32.27 -3.18 15.22
CA PHE A 196 -31.15 -2.27 14.93
C PHE A 196 -31.56 -0.78 14.96
N VAL A 197 -31.98 -0.31 16.14
CA VAL A 197 -32.52 1.05 16.36
C VAL A 197 -31.48 2.16 16.20
N ASP A 198 -30.19 1.87 16.41
CA ASP A 198 -29.08 2.81 16.18
C ASP A 198 -28.40 2.50 14.83
N GLU A 199 -28.61 3.36 13.83
CA GLU A 199 -28.17 3.22 12.43
C GLU A 199 -26.63 3.15 12.22
N THR A 200 -25.81 3.17 13.27
CA THR A 200 -24.35 3.18 13.17
C THR A 200 -23.74 1.82 12.78
N THR A 201 -24.52 0.74 12.89
CA THR A 201 -24.10 -0.63 12.56
C THR A 201 -24.67 -1.16 11.24
N LEU A 202 -25.61 -0.43 10.63
CA LEU A 202 -26.22 -0.75 9.34
C LEU A 202 -25.60 0.11 8.24
N VAL A 203 -25.08 -0.55 7.21
CA VAL A 203 -24.62 0.08 5.98
C VAL A 203 -25.69 -0.12 4.92
N TRP A 204 -26.55 0.87 4.73
CA TRP A 204 -27.60 0.79 3.73
C TRP A 204 -27.05 0.89 2.31
N LYS A 205 -27.16 -0.20 1.56
CA LYS A 205 -27.22 -0.18 0.10
C LYS A 205 -28.63 0.25 -0.31
N ARG A 206 -28.85 1.56 -0.44
CA ARG A 206 -30.06 2.05 -1.09
C ARG A 206 -30.11 1.46 -2.49
N GLY A 207 -31.23 0.82 -2.83
CA GLY A 207 -31.43 0.13 -4.10
C GLY A 207 -31.11 1.02 -5.29
N GLU A 208 -29.87 0.96 -5.76
CA GLU A 208 -29.67 0.86 -7.19
C GLU A 208 -30.14 -0.54 -7.53
N LYS A 209 -31.26 -0.63 -8.27
CA LYS A 209 -31.63 -1.86 -8.97
C LYS A 209 -30.35 -2.55 -9.44
N GLU A 210 -30.25 -3.87 -9.26
CA GLU A 210 -29.50 -4.67 -10.20
C GLU A 210 -30.19 -4.56 -11.58
N GLU A 211 -30.10 -3.40 -12.23
CA GLU A 211 -29.50 -3.42 -13.55
C GLU A 211 -28.13 -4.06 -13.32
N THR A 212 -27.73 -4.95 -14.21
CA THR A 212 -26.30 -5.07 -14.49
C THR A 212 -25.88 -3.64 -14.84
N SER A 213 -25.50 -2.83 -13.83
CA SER A 213 -25.17 -1.44 -14.05
C SER A 213 -23.93 -1.57 -14.90
N LEU A 214 -24.09 -1.24 -16.17
CA LEU A 214 -22.95 -1.27 -17.04
C LEU A 214 -22.02 -0.24 -16.45
N GLN A 215 -20.93 -0.70 -15.84
CA GLN A 215 -19.92 0.20 -15.33
C GLN A 215 -19.52 1.07 -16.52
N ILE A 216 -19.80 2.37 -16.40
CA ILE A 216 -19.48 3.36 -17.41
C ILE A 216 -18.18 3.98 -16.96
N GLN A 217 -17.12 3.72 -17.70
CA GLN A 217 -15.85 4.36 -17.51
C GLN A 217 -15.70 5.47 -18.57
N PRO A 218 -15.62 6.75 -18.16
CA PRO A 218 -15.34 7.81 -19.11
C PRO A 218 -13.90 7.67 -19.59
N TYR A 219 -13.69 7.94 -20.87
CA TYR A 219 -12.35 8.17 -21.39
C TYR A 219 -12.34 9.31 -22.38
N LEU A 220 -11.26 10.07 -22.34
CA LEU A 220 -11.06 11.26 -23.15
C LEU A 220 -10.09 10.94 -24.29
N VAL A 221 -10.46 11.26 -25.52
CA VAL A 221 -9.58 11.13 -26.69
C VAL A 221 -9.18 12.53 -27.13
N ILE A 222 -7.91 12.89 -26.99
CA ILE A 222 -7.37 14.16 -27.48
C ILE A 222 -7.02 14.06 -28.98
N HIS A 223 -7.27 15.14 -29.72
CA HIS A 223 -7.16 15.16 -31.19
C HIS A 223 -6.08 16.11 -31.71
N ASP A 224 -5.37 16.79 -30.83
CA ASP A 224 -4.29 17.70 -31.16
C ASP A 224 -3.10 17.50 -30.22
N LYS A 225 -1.93 17.99 -30.63
CA LYS A 225 -0.68 17.84 -29.89
C LYS A 225 -0.63 18.61 -28.57
N TYR A 226 -1.58 19.51 -28.31
CA TYR A 226 -1.69 20.25 -27.05
C TYR A 226 -2.76 19.67 -26.13
N GLY A 227 -3.56 18.69 -26.56
CA GLY A 227 -4.69 18.21 -25.78
C GLY A 227 -5.74 19.30 -25.53
N ALA A 228 -5.84 20.29 -26.42
CA ALA A 228 -6.84 21.34 -26.33
C ALA A 228 -8.19 20.87 -26.89
N PHE A 229 -8.20 20.00 -27.89
CA PHE A 229 -9.40 19.49 -28.53
C PHE A 229 -9.58 18.01 -28.22
N ALA A 230 -10.77 17.65 -27.74
CA ALA A 230 -11.03 16.29 -27.31
C ALA A 230 -12.45 15.82 -27.62
N ASN A 231 -12.63 14.50 -27.59
CA ASN A 231 -13.92 13.83 -27.59
C ASN A 231 -14.06 12.99 -26.32
N LEU A 232 -15.20 13.13 -25.66
CA LEU A 232 -15.58 12.28 -24.53
C LEU A 232 -16.25 11.01 -25.04
N TRP A 233 -15.78 9.88 -24.53
CA TRP A 233 -16.31 8.56 -24.82
C TRP A 233 -16.63 7.83 -23.52
N MET A 234 -17.54 6.86 -23.65
CA MET A 234 -18.04 6.04 -22.57
C MET A 234 -17.76 4.59 -22.91
N GLU A 235 -16.96 3.93 -22.06
CA GLU A 235 -16.71 2.50 -22.13
C GLU A 235 -17.65 1.79 -21.15
N TYR A 236 -18.56 0.97 -21.69
CA TYR A 236 -19.55 0.22 -20.94
C TYR A 236 -19.02 -1.18 -20.60
N SER A 237 -19.49 -1.79 -19.50
CA SER A 237 -19.04 -3.12 -19.07
C SER A 237 -19.26 -4.25 -20.08
N ASN A 238 -20.14 -4.06 -21.07
CA ASN A 238 -20.34 -4.97 -22.20
C ASN A 238 -19.28 -4.80 -23.32
N GLY A 239 -18.29 -3.93 -23.11
CA GLY A 239 -17.24 -3.59 -24.07
C GLY A 239 -17.63 -2.55 -25.11
N ALA A 240 -18.87 -2.04 -25.09
CA ALA A 240 -19.30 -1.00 -26.04
C ALA A 240 -18.61 0.33 -25.72
N LYS A 241 -18.13 1.00 -26.77
CA LYS A 241 -17.53 2.34 -26.71
C LYS A 241 -18.42 3.30 -27.48
N ILE A 242 -19.02 4.24 -26.77
CA ILE A 242 -19.98 5.18 -27.36
C ILE A 242 -19.46 6.61 -27.14
N ALA A 243 -19.44 7.40 -28.22
CA ALA A 243 -19.12 8.82 -28.11
C ALA A 243 -20.27 9.57 -27.42
N SER A 244 -19.95 10.53 -26.54
CA SER A 244 -20.95 11.33 -25.82
C SER A 244 -21.98 11.98 -26.76
N HIS A 245 -21.53 12.45 -27.93
CA HIS A 245 -22.38 13.07 -28.94
C HIS A 245 -23.15 12.10 -29.86
N ASP A 246 -22.90 10.78 -29.79
CA ASP A 246 -23.65 9.80 -30.58
C ASP A 246 -25.14 9.91 -30.21
N PRO A 247 -26.08 10.14 -31.15
CA PRO A 247 -27.51 10.27 -30.83
C PRO A 247 -28.22 8.92 -30.65
N SER A 248 -27.57 7.80 -30.97
CA SER A 248 -28.20 6.48 -31.08
C SER A 248 -28.76 5.99 -29.74
N PRO A 249 -30.02 5.51 -29.72
CA PRO A 249 -30.69 5.03 -28.52
C PRO A 249 -30.33 3.56 -28.27
N TYR A 250 -29.14 3.30 -27.73
CA TYR A 250 -28.78 1.95 -27.29
C TYR A 250 -29.50 1.60 -25.99
N SER A 251 -30.06 0.40 -25.90
CA SER A 251 -30.86 -0.04 -24.74
C SER A 251 -30.06 -0.14 -23.44
N TYR A 252 -28.74 -0.25 -23.52
CA TYR A 252 -27.79 -0.35 -22.41
C TYR A 252 -27.13 0.99 -22.04
N ARG A 253 -27.56 2.09 -22.68
CA ARG A 253 -26.94 3.41 -22.51
C ARG A 253 -27.64 4.21 -21.41
N ASP A 254 -26.91 4.53 -20.35
CA ASP A 254 -27.39 5.43 -19.30
C ASP A 254 -26.99 6.89 -19.58
N ARG A 255 -27.88 7.64 -20.24
CA ARG A 255 -27.67 9.06 -20.56
C ARG A 255 -27.51 9.96 -19.33
N LYS A 256 -28.09 9.60 -18.19
CA LYS A 256 -28.04 10.43 -16.99
C LYS A 256 -26.62 10.41 -16.42
N LYS A 257 -26.04 9.21 -16.28
CA LYS A 257 -24.63 9.05 -15.85
C LYS A 257 -23.64 9.63 -16.86
N GLU A 258 -23.92 9.52 -18.17
CA GLU A 258 -23.08 10.17 -19.19
C GLU A 258 -23.01 11.70 -18.98
N LEU A 259 -24.14 12.34 -18.66
CA LEU A 259 -24.22 13.78 -18.41
C LEU A 259 -23.50 14.20 -17.12
N GLU A 260 -23.50 13.35 -16.10
CA GLU A 260 -22.73 13.57 -14.86
C GLU A 260 -21.22 13.60 -15.16
N TRP A 261 -20.72 12.62 -15.92
CA TRP A 261 -19.32 12.61 -16.37
C TRP A 261 -18.97 13.77 -17.32
N GLU A 262 -19.89 14.15 -18.22
CA GLU A 262 -19.69 15.33 -19.07
C GLU A 262 -19.59 16.61 -18.22
N LYS A 263 -20.37 16.71 -17.15
CA LYS A 263 -20.31 17.83 -16.21
C LYS A 263 -18.95 17.89 -15.52
N ASP A 264 -18.43 16.77 -15.03
CA ASP A 264 -17.11 16.69 -14.41
C ASP A 264 -16.00 17.13 -15.38
N LEU A 265 -16.08 16.70 -16.65
CA LEU A 265 -15.15 17.12 -17.70
C LEU A 265 -15.20 18.65 -17.90
N VAL A 266 -16.40 19.23 -17.93
CA VAL A 266 -16.57 20.67 -18.09
C VAL A 266 -16.04 21.44 -16.87
N GLU A 267 -16.29 20.94 -15.66
CA GLU A 267 -15.80 21.54 -14.41
C GLU A 267 -14.26 21.46 -14.30
N SER A 268 -13.63 20.45 -14.91
CA SER A 268 -12.16 20.32 -14.98
C SER A 268 -11.46 21.36 -15.87
N GLY A 269 -12.21 22.03 -16.76
CA GLY A 269 -11.69 23.10 -17.61
C GLY A 269 -12.00 22.98 -19.11
N TYR A 270 -12.55 21.85 -19.56
CA TYR A 270 -13.05 21.71 -20.93
C TYR A 270 -14.39 22.45 -21.12
N GLN A 271 -14.70 22.80 -22.36
CA GLN A 271 -15.94 23.45 -22.75
C GLN A 271 -16.52 22.72 -23.95
N LYS A 272 -17.83 22.51 -23.95
CA LYS A 272 -18.52 21.92 -25.10
C LYS A 272 -18.45 22.86 -26.29
N LYS A 273 -17.76 22.46 -27.34
CA LYS A 273 -17.59 23.22 -28.58
C LYS A 273 -17.57 22.25 -29.75
N LEU A 274 -18.72 22.13 -30.42
CA LEU A 274 -18.87 21.28 -31.59
C LEU A 274 -18.09 21.89 -32.77
N MET A 275 -17.05 21.19 -33.21
CA MET A 275 -16.31 21.44 -34.44
C MET A 275 -16.35 20.16 -35.29
N ASP A 276 -15.90 20.23 -36.55
CA ASP A 276 -16.06 19.14 -37.53
C ASP A 276 -15.61 17.75 -37.05
N ARG A 277 -14.65 17.66 -36.10
CA ARG A 277 -14.10 16.40 -35.58
C ARG A 277 -14.03 16.29 -34.07
N THR A 278 -14.38 17.33 -33.32
CA THR A 278 -14.19 17.39 -31.86
C THR A 278 -15.37 18.05 -31.17
N SER A 279 -15.66 17.59 -29.95
CA SER A 279 -16.85 18.01 -29.18
C SER A 279 -16.50 18.92 -28.00
N TYR A 280 -15.24 18.88 -27.55
CA TYR A 280 -14.76 19.62 -26.38
C TYR A 280 -13.48 20.39 -26.70
N TYR A 281 -13.36 21.55 -26.08
CA TYR A 281 -12.21 22.44 -26.17
C TYR A 281 -11.77 22.90 -24.77
N CYS A 282 -10.48 22.78 -24.46
CA CYS A 282 -9.84 23.38 -23.30
C CYS A 282 -8.82 24.44 -23.79
N PRO A 283 -8.77 25.63 -23.18
CA PRO A 283 -7.71 26.60 -23.47
C PRO A 283 -6.32 25.98 -23.36
N VAL A 284 -5.45 26.24 -24.34
CA VAL A 284 -4.13 25.57 -24.49
C VAL A 284 -3.25 25.72 -23.24
N ASP A 285 -3.35 26.86 -22.58
CA ASP A 285 -2.66 27.21 -21.32
C ASP A 285 -3.16 26.40 -20.11
N LYS A 286 -4.42 25.95 -20.13
CA LYS A 286 -5.03 25.14 -19.06
C LYS A 286 -5.03 23.64 -19.35
N ALA A 287 -4.94 23.26 -20.62
CA ALA A 287 -5.10 21.87 -21.04
C ALA A 287 -4.14 20.91 -20.33
N SER A 288 -2.88 21.29 -20.09
CA SER A 288 -1.95 20.41 -19.36
C SER A 288 -2.39 20.14 -17.92
N SER A 289 -2.69 21.19 -17.14
CA SER A 289 -3.17 21.04 -15.76
C SER A 289 -4.51 20.30 -15.66
N THR A 290 -5.39 20.50 -16.64
CA THR A 290 -6.67 19.77 -16.70
C THR A 290 -6.44 18.29 -16.99
N LEU A 291 -5.57 17.95 -17.95
CA LEU A 291 -5.24 16.56 -18.25
C LEU A 291 -4.59 15.86 -17.06
N GLN A 292 -3.68 16.55 -16.36
CA GLN A 292 -3.07 16.05 -15.14
C GLN A 292 -4.12 15.74 -14.06
N PHE A 293 -5.01 16.69 -13.78
CA PHE A 293 -6.09 16.50 -12.82
C PHE A 293 -6.97 15.29 -13.17
N LEU A 294 -7.40 15.18 -14.44
CA LEU A 294 -8.21 14.06 -14.91
C LEU A 294 -7.51 12.71 -14.69
N LEU A 295 -6.22 12.62 -15.03
CA LEU A 295 -5.42 11.41 -14.82
C LEU A 295 -5.28 11.07 -13.32
N GLU A 296 -5.10 12.07 -12.45
CA GLU A 296 -4.98 11.88 -10.99
C GLU A 296 -6.27 11.35 -10.36
N ILE A 297 -7.44 11.80 -10.83
CA ILE A 297 -8.75 11.30 -10.39
C ILE A 297 -9.16 9.98 -11.08
N GLY A 298 -8.27 9.38 -11.87
CA GLY A 298 -8.44 8.05 -12.45
C GLY A 298 -9.12 8.00 -13.82
N TRP A 299 -9.24 9.12 -14.54
CA TRP A 299 -9.75 9.10 -15.91
C TRP A 299 -8.75 8.47 -16.87
N LYS A 300 -9.29 7.78 -17.86
CA LYS A 300 -8.51 7.26 -18.98
C LYS A 300 -8.40 8.33 -20.05
N VAL A 301 -7.18 8.71 -20.42
CA VAL A 301 -6.92 9.67 -21.49
C VAL A 301 -6.11 8.99 -22.59
N MET A 302 -6.51 9.22 -23.84
CA MET A 302 -5.92 8.63 -25.03
C MET A 302 -5.53 9.74 -26.01
N ASP A 303 -4.42 9.58 -26.73
CA ASP A 303 -4.03 10.50 -27.79
C ASP A 303 -4.77 10.24 -29.12
N SER A 304 -4.47 11.05 -30.13
CA SER A 304 -5.08 10.94 -31.47
C SER A 304 -4.78 9.63 -32.20
N GLN A 305 -3.81 8.85 -31.72
CA GLN A 305 -3.39 7.54 -32.23
C GLN A 305 -3.89 6.40 -31.34
N GLU A 306 -4.81 6.68 -30.41
CA GLU A 306 -5.31 5.72 -29.42
C GLU A 306 -4.20 5.16 -28.51
N ARG A 307 -3.17 5.96 -28.21
CA ARG A 307 -2.14 5.63 -27.21
C ARG A 307 -2.53 6.17 -25.85
N ARG A 308 -2.23 5.44 -24.78
CA ARG A 308 -2.56 5.84 -23.40
C ARG A 308 -1.69 7.01 -22.95
N VAL A 309 -2.29 8.07 -22.41
CA VAL A 309 -1.56 9.17 -21.77
C VAL A 309 -1.32 8.81 -20.30
N LEU A 310 -0.08 8.93 -19.84
CA LEU A 310 0.35 8.55 -18.49
C LEU A 310 1.05 9.70 -17.77
N LEU A 311 0.92 9.74 -16.45
CA LEU A 311 1.64 10.66 -15.58
C LEU A 311 3.05 10.13 -15.26
N PRO A 312 4.03 11.04 -15.07
CA PRO A 312 5.34 10.65 -14.57
C PRO A 312 5.23 10.14 -13.13
N GLY A 313 5.97 9.07 -12.84
CA GLY A 313 6.04 8.43 -11.54
C GLY A 313 7.45 8.45 -10.96
N GLU A 314 7.87 7.33 -10.37
CA GLU A 314 9.21 7.20 -9.78
C GLU A 314 10.31 7.40 -10.81
N ARG A 315 11.40 8.07 -10.40
CA ARG A 315 12.62 8.22 -11.19
C ARG A 315 13.78 7.43 -10.62
N SER A 316 14.61 6.91 -11.50
CA SER A 316 15.92 6.36 -11.17
C SER A 316 16.96 7.12 -11.95
N SER A 317 17.90 7.76 -11.26
CA SER A 317 18.92 8.58 -11.90
C SER A 317 20.26 8.37 -11.24
N PHE A 318 21.31 8.43 -12.05
CA PHE A 318 22.70 8.29 -11.66
C PHE A 318 23.50 9.45 -12.24
N LEU A 319 24.37 9.99 -11.40
CA LEU A 319 25.32 11.03 -11.78
C LEU A 319 26.72 10.42 -11.73
N GLU A 320 27.43 10.48 -12.86
CA GLU A 320 28.84 10.09 -12.99
C GLU A 320 29.69 11.34 -13.21
N MET A 321 30.91 11.34 -12.67
CA MET A 321 31.83 12.45 -12.81
C MET A 321 33.20 12.00 -13.34
N ASN A 322 33.54 12.46 -14.54
CA ASN A 322 34.86 12.28 -15.13
C ASN A 322 35.74 13.53 -14.94
N LYS A 323 36.83 13.73 -15.71
CA LYS A 323 37.78 14.85 -15.45
C LYS A 323 37.16 16.24 -15.57
N ASP A 324 36.43 16.54 -16.64
CA ASP A 324 35.86 17.89 -16.87
C ASP A 324 34.34 17.91 -17.01
N LEU A 325 33.73 16.72 -17.10
CA LEU A 325 32.33 16.52 -17.46
C LEU A 325 31.59 15.72 -16.39
N LEU A 326 30.30 16.02 -16.28
CA LEU A 326 29.32 15.28 -15.49
C LEU A 326 28.36 14.61 -16.46
N TYR A 327 28.09 13.33 -16.24
CA TYR A 327 27.19 12.52 -17.05
C TYR A 327 25.98 12.16 -16.21
N ILE A 328 24.80 12.48 -16.72
CA ILE A 328 23.54 12.12 -16.09
C ILE A 328 22.89 11.06 -16.95
N LYS A 329 22.61 9.92 -16.32
CA LYS A 329 21.86 8.83 -16.90
C LYS A 329 20.69 8.49 -15.99
N GLY A 330 19.56 8.12 -16.56
CA GLY A 330 18.45 7.67 -15.76
C GLY A 330 17.16 7.54 -16.53
N LYS A 331 16.15 7.03 -15.83
CA LYS A 331 14.83 6.77 -16.37
C LYS A 331 13.75 7.29 -15.45
N ILE A 332 12.62 7.61 -16.05
CA ILE A 332 11.39 8.02 -15.38
C ILE A 332 10.32 7.00 -15.74
N LYS A 333 9.65 6.44 -14.73
CA LYS A 333 8.53 5.54 -14.94
C LYS A 333 7.27 6.32 -15.31
N TYR A 334 6.51 5.75 -16.24
CA TYR A 334 5.18 6.19 -16.62
C TYR A 334 4.28 4.95 -16.57
N GLY A 335 3.73 4.66 -15.38
CA GLY A 335 3.06 3.38 -15.14
C GLY A 335 4.01 2.19 -15.36
N GLU A 336 3.71 1.36 -16.35
CA GLU A 336 4.51 0.20 -16.76
C GLU A 336 5.61 0.52 -17.79
N PHE A 337 5.63 1.74 -18.32
CA PHE A 337 6.59 2.22 -19.31
C PHE A 337 7.70 3.02 -18.64
N GLU A 338 8.80 3.22 -19.37
CA GLU A 338 9.93 4.04 -18.93
C GLU A 338 10.37 4.97 -20.06
N ALA A 339 10.80 6.18 -19.71
CA ALA A 339 11.48 7.11 -20.62
C ALA A 339 12.85 7.50 -20.07
N ASP A 340 13.84 7.65 -20.94
CA ASP A 340 15.14 8.16 -20.55
C ASP A 340 15.03 9.65 -20.17
N ILE A 341 15.74 10.06 -19.12
CA ILE A 341 15.76 11.47 -18.66
C ILE A 341 16.21 12.41 -19.78
N SER A 342 17.17 11.97 -20.61
CA SER A 342 17.62 12.71 -21.79
C SER A 342 16.47 13.02 -22.76
N SER A 343 15.65 12.03 -23.07
CA SER A 343 14.48 12.20 -23.94
C SER A 343 13.42 13.12 -23.31
N VAL A 344 13.22 13.06 -22.00
CA VAL A 344 12.31 13.97 -21.28
C VAL A 344 12.81 15.41 -21.34
N VAL A 345 14.08 15.65 -21.06
CA VAL A 345 14.70 16.98 -21.12
C VAL A 345 14.64 17.55 -22.53
N GLN A 346 14.86 16.72 -23.56
CA GLN A 346 14.69 17.10 -24.96
C GLN A 346 13.25 17.54 -25.28
N GLY A 347 12.26 16.76 -24.83
CA GLY A 347 10.85 17.08 -25.03
C GLY A 347 10.49 18.42 -24.41
N ILE A 348 10.94 18.68 -23.18
CA ILE A 348 10.75 19.96 -22.49
C ILE A 348 11.46 21.10 -23.24
N ALA A 349 12.69 20.91 -23.71
CA ALA A 349 13.43 21.91 -24.48
C ALA A 349 12.72 22.28 -25.79
N LYS A 350 12.07 21.29 -26.44
CA LYS A 350 11.22 21.47 -27.63
C LYS A 350 9.82 22.00 -27.31
N LYS A 351 9.48 22.18 -26.03
CA LYS A 351 8.14 22.56 -25.55
C LYS A 351 7.07 21.57 -26.01
N GLU A 352 7.42 20.29 -26.02
CA GLU A 352 6.49 19.20 -26.29
C GLU A 352 5.63 18.93 -25.06
N ARG A 353 4.35 18.64 -25.30
CA ARG A 353 3.41 18.29 -24.23
C ARG A 353 3.47 16.82 -23.84
N PHE A 354 3.84 15.98 -24.79
CA PHE A 354 3.85 14.54 -24.66
C PHE A 354 5.18 13.98 -25.14
N ILE A 355 5.68 12.96 -24.46
CA ILE A 355 6.81 12.14 -24.90
C ILE A 355 6.29 10.79 -25.40
N ASP A 356 6.88 10.26 -26.46
CA ASP A 356 6.59 8.90 -26.90
C ASP A 356 7.30 7.89 -25.99
N LEU A 357 6.54 6.95 -25.43
CA LEU A 357 7.07 5.89 -24.56
C LEU A 357 7.27 4.56 -25.31
N GLY A 358 6.85 4.50 -26.58
CA GLY A 358 6.72 3.24 -27.30
C GLY A 358 5.60 2.36 -26.75
N GLY A 359 5.33 1.23 -27.42
CA GLY A 359 4.38 0.22 -26.93
C GLY A 359 2.92 0.68 -26.75
N GLY A 360 2.54 1.79 -27.38
CA GLY A 360 1.16 2.30 -27.35
C GLY A 360 0.86 3.28 -26.20
N ALA A 361 1.87 3.92 -25.61
CA ALA A 361 1.69 4.94 -24.58
C ALA A 361 2.49 6.22 -24.87
N VAL A 362 2.02 7.33 -24.29
CA VAL A 362 2.70 8.63 -24.27
C VAL A 362 2.72 9.19 -22.84
N GLY A 363 3.81 9.84 -22.45
CA GLY A 363 3.96 10.45 -21.13
C GLY A 363 3.60 11.93 -21.19
N LEU A 364 2.83 12.44 -20.23
CA LEU A 364 2.55 13.87 -20.09
C LEU A 364 3.80 14.58 -19.54
N LEU A 365 4.38 15.49 -20.32
CA LEU A 365 5.61 16.22 -20.00
C LEU A 365 5.39 17.61 -19.41
N ASP A 366 4.41 18.34 -19.92
CA ASP A 366 4.19 19.78 -19.68
C ASP A 366 3.45 20.04 -18.36
N THR A 367 3.66 19.20 -17.34
CA THR A 367 3.12 19.43 -15.99
C THR A 367 4.00 20.43 -15.25
N LYS A 368 3.41 21.16 -14.30
CA LYS A 368 4.16 22.17 -13.55
C LYS A 368 5.30 21.53 -12.76
N GLU A 369 5.06 20.36 -12.17
CA GLU A 369 6.02 19.60 -11.39
C GLU A 369 7.20 19.14 -12.26
N THR A 370 6.93 18.54 -13.42
CA THR A 370 7.96 18.08 -14.35
C THR A 370 8.76 19.26 -14.91
N LEU A 371 8.11 20.35 -15.32
CA LEU A 371 8.85 21.51 -15.79
C LEU A 371 9.78 22.06 -14.70
N LEU A 372 9.31 22.21 -13.46
CA LEU A 372 10.13 22.71 -12.36
C LEU A 372 11.30 21.79 -12.03
N GLU A 373 11.05 20.47 -12.00
CA GLU A 373 12.05 19.47 -11.64
C GLU A 373 13.17 19.37 -12.69
N TYR A 374 12.82 19.34 -13.99
CA TYR A 374 13.79 19.08 -15.06
C TYR A 374 14.30 20.34 -15.76
N SER A 375 13.73 21.52 -15.50
CA SER A 375 14.23 22.80 -16.03
C SER A 375 15.72 23.08 -15.78
N PRO A 376 16.30 22.75 -14.61
CA PRO A 376 17.74 22.92 -14.37
C PRO A 376 18.64 22.15 -15.35
N LEU A 377 18.11 21.13 -16.02
CA LEU A 377 18.83 20.32 -17.01
C LEU A 377 18.74 20.89 -18.44
N LEU A 378 17.95 21.95 -18.65
CA LEU A 378 17.76 22.60 -19.95
C LEU A 378 18.93 23.52 -20.31
N ALA A 379 20.10 22.98 -20.66
CA ALA A 379 21.16 23.68 -21.40
C ALA A 379 22.39 22.78 -21.65
N GLU A 380 22.19 21.49 -21.92
CA GLU A 380 23.29 20.54 -21.90
C GLU A 380 23.49 19.79 -23.19
N LYS A 381 24.72 19.34 -23.39
CA LYS A 381 25.07 18.56 -24.57
C LYS A 381 24.54 17.13 -24.36
N GLU A 382 24.16 16.48 -25.44
CA GLU A 382 23.63 15.12 -25.41
C GLU A 382 24.61 14.17 -26.09
N GLU A 383 24.83 13.01 -25.46
CA GLU A 383 25.60 11.91 -26.04
C GLU A 383 24.84 10.60 -25.80
N GLY A 384 24.08 10.15 -26.81
CA GLY A 384 23.26 8.94 -26.69
C GLY A 384 22.09 9.13 -25.72
N ASP A 385 22.04 8.29 -24.70
CA ASP A 385 21.01 8.32 -23.64
C ASP A 385 21.42 9.19 -22.43
N GLU A 386 22.57 9.86 -22.50
CA GLU A 386 23.16 10.62 -21.40
C GLU A 386 23.14 12.13 -21.65
N LEU A 387 22.90 12.88 -20.57
CA LEU A 387 23.03 14.33 -20.56
C LEU A 387 24.39 14.72 -20.00
N VAL A 388 25.13 15.57 -20.73
CA VAL A 388 26.54 15.88 -20.47
C VAL A 388 26.72 17.33 -20.08
N PHE A 389 27.06 17.56 -18.81
CA PHE A 389 27.24 18.88 -18.18
C PHE A 389 28.72 19.20 -17.98
N LYS A 390 29.06 20.49 -17.96
CA LYS A 390 30.35 20.94 -17.42
C LYS A 390 30.34 20.80 -15.90
N LYS A 391 31.46 20.41 -15.31
CA LYS A 391 31.64 20.36 -13.84
C LYS A 391 31.27 21.65 -13.10
N SER A 392 31.45 22.80 -13.72
CA SER A 392 31.07 24.10 -13.12
C SER A 392 29.58 24.19 -12.76
N LYS A 393 28.72 23.34 -13.32
CA LYS A 393 27.30 23.26 -12.99
C LYS A 393 26.97 22.27 -11.87
N PHE A 394 27.97 21.64 -11.25
CA PHE A 394 27.77 20.64 -10.19
C PHE A 394 26.79 21.10 -9.10
N ALA A 395 26.94 22.33 -8.60
CA ALA A 395 26.08 22.85 -7.54
C ALA A 395 24.60 22.98 -7.94
N LEU A 396 24.30 23.26 -9.21
CA LEU A 396 22.93 23.28 -9.73
C LEU A 396 22.34 21.86 -9.75
N LEU A 397 23.14 20.89 -10.21
CA LEU A 397 22.72 19.51 -10.39
C LEU A 397 22.61 18.74 -9.08
N GLU A 398 23.45 19.06 -8.10
CA GLU A 398 23.40 18.43 -6.78
C GLU A 398 22.02 18.56 -6.14
N SER A 399 21.33 19.70 -6.35
CA SER A 399 19.95 19.87 -5.89
C SER A 399 18.93 18.93 -6.55
N PHE A 400 19.22 18.49 -7.78
CA PHE A 400 18.39 17.57 -8.55
C PHE A 400 18.61 16.11 -8.13
N PHE A 401 19.83 15.74 -7.74
CA PHE A 401 20.17 14.38 -7.31
C PHE A 401 20.08 14.28 -5.79
N GLY A 402 19.06 13.58 -5.28
CA GLY A 402 19.03 13.19 -3.87
C GLY A 402 20.25 12.35 -3.47
N SER A 403 20.43 12.12 -2.17
CA SER A 403 21.56 11.36 -1.62
C SER A 403 21.59 9.87 -1.98
N ALA A 404 20.56 9.36 -2.66
CA ALA A 404 20.49 7.99 -3.14
C ALA A 404 20.94 7.92 -4.62
N ASN A 405 21.80 6.94 -4.93
CA ASN A 405 22.31 6.63 -6.28
C ASN A 405 23.36 7.61 -6.85
N GLN A 406 24.34 7.97 -6.03
CA GLN A 406 25.53 8.72 -6.46
C GLN A 406 26.80 7.93 -6.16
N GLU A 407 27.85 8.14 -6.94
CA GLU A 407 29.19 7.69 -6.58
C GLU A 407 29.64 8.27 -5.22
N GLU A 408 30.40 7.51 -4.44
CA GLU A 408 30.93 7.96 -3.14
C GLU A 408 31.69 9.29 -3.26
N ARG A 409 32.42 9.48 -4.36
CA ARG A 409 33.17 10.71 -4.64
C ARG A 409 32.26 11.94 -4.77
N ILE A 410 31.10 11.77 -5.40
CA ILE A 410 30.10 12.85 -5.57
C ILE A 410 29.44 13.16 -4.23
N SER A 411 29.09 12.14 -3.46
CA SER A 411 28.53 12.31 -2.11
C SER A 411 29.51 13.05 -1.20
N TYR A 412 30.80 12.69 -1.25
CA TYR A 412 31.86 13.37 -0.50
C TYR A 412 32.02 14.83 -0.95
N LEU A 413 32.04 15.07 -2.26
CA LEU A 413 32.12 16.42 -2.82
C LEU A 413 30.94 17.30 -2.37
N ALA A 414 29.71 16.79 -2.45
CA ALA A 414 28.51 17.52 -2.04
C ALA A 414 28.53 17.88 -0.54
N LYS A 415 28.97 16.95 0.32
CA LYS A 415 29.11 17.20 1.77
C LYS A 415 30.18 18.24 2.07
N ALA A 416 31.37 18.09 1.48
CA ALA A 416 32.48 19.02 1.69
C ALA A 416 32.18 20.44 1.16
N LEU A 417 31.37 20.58 0.11
CA LEU A 417 30.90 21.89 -0.36
C LEU A 417 29.88 22.55 0.58
N ARG A 418 29.09 21.75 1.31
CA ARG A 418 28.10 22.25 2.29
C ARG A 418 28.71 22.52 3.65
N SER A 419 29.73 21.75 4.04
CA SER A 419 30.44 21.90 5.31
C SER A 419 31.94 21.65 5.12
N SER A 420 32.74 22.68 5.38
CA SER A 420 34.21 22.59 5.36
C SER A 420 34.79 21.67 6.45
N SER A 421 33.98 21.27 7.43
CA SER A 421 34.39 20.40 8.55
C SER A 421 34.77 18.97 8.14
N GLU A 422 34.39 18.52 6.93
CA GLU A 422 34.71 17.18 6.43
C GLU A 422 35.96 17.16 5.53
N ILE A 423 36.62 18.31 5.36
CA ILE A 423 37.84 18.41 4.57
C ILE A 423 39.01 17.92 5.43
N VAL A 424 39.69 16.89 4.94
CA VAL A 424 40.85 16.29 5.62
C VAL A 424 42.00 17.29 5.66
N GLU A 425 42.58 17.46 6.85
CA GLU A 425 43.76 18.29 7.03
C GLU A 425 44.92 17.76 6.18
N THR A 426 45.46 18.62 5.31
CA THR A 426 46.57 18.30 4.40
C THR A 426 47.73 19.27 4.68
N PRO A 427 48.66 18.90 5.58
CA PRO A 427 49.76 19.79 5.95
C PRO A 427 50.74 19.99 4.78
N PRO A 428 51.30 21.20 4.57
CA PRO A 428 52.26 21.47 3.51
C PRO A 428 53.48 20.52 3.55
N SER A 429 54.17 20.34 2.43
CA SER A 429 55.36 19.49 2.38
C SER A 429 56.54 20.11 3.14
N ASP A 430 57.56 19.30 3.44
CA ASP A 430 58.76 19.75 4.16
C ASP A 430 59.53 20.88 3.42
N LEU A 431 59.24 21.13 2.14
CA LEU A 431 59.78 22.25 1.38
C LEU A 431 59.24 23.60 1.87
N PHE A 432 58.05 23.63 2.45
CA PHE A 432 57.43 24.83 3.00
C PHE A 432 58.01 25.15 4.40
N LYS A 433 58.77 26.25 4.51
CA LYS A 433 59.52 26.60 5.73
C LYS A 433 58.82 27.56 6.69
N ALA A 434 57.62 28.03 6.35
CA ALA A 434 56.84 28.92 7.22
C ALA A 434 55.83 28.14 8.07
N LYS A 435 55.26 28.78 9.09
CA LYS A 435 54.15 28.24 9.87
C LYS A 435 52.86 28.94 9.44
N LEU A 436 51.85 28.16 9.08
CA LEU A 436 50.52 28.66 8.74
C LEU A 436 49.74 28.96 10.02
N TYR A 437 48.93 30.03 10.00
CA TYR A 437 47.86 30.20 10.98
C TYR A 437 46.74 29.18 10.73
N PRO A 438 45.90 28.84 11.73
CA PRO A 438 44.82 27.86 11.57
C PRO A 438 43.91 28.12 10.36
N TYR A 439 43.46 29.36 10.16
CA TYR A 439 42.62 29.74 9.01
C TYR A 439 43.35 29.63 7.66
N GLN A 440 44.69 29.79 7.64
CA GLN A 440 45.48 29.61 6.43
C GLN A 440 45.64 28.12 6.10
N GLN A 441 45.79 27.28 7.12
CA GLN A 441 45.79 25.83 6.96
C GLN A 441 44.43 25.34 6.43
N GLU A 442 43.32 25.90 6.90
CA GLU A 442 41.98 25.64 6.34
C GLU A 442 41.91 25.99 4.84
N GLY A 443 42.45 27.14 4.43
CA GLY A 443 42.55 27.52 3.02
C GLY A 443 43.37 26.53 2.18
N VAL A 444 44.50 26.04 2.71
CA VAL A 444 45.33 25.02 2.05
C VAL A 444 44.61 23.67 1.95
N ASN A 445 43.91 23.25 3.02
CA ASN A 445 43.10 22.05 3.05
C ASN A 445 42.01 22.11 1.97
N TRP A 446 41.34 23.26 1.84
CA TRP A 446 40.30 23.49 0.83
C TRP A 446 40.84 23.45 -0.60
N LEU A 447 41.99 24.08 -0.87
CA LEU A 447 42.65 24.02 -2.19
C LEU A 447 43.08 22.59 -2.55
N SER A 448 43.68 21.86 -1.60
CA SER A 448 44.03 20.43 -1.75
C SER A 448 42.81 19.57 -2.06
N PHE A 449 41.70 19.81 -1.37
CA PHE A 449 40.45 19.12 -1.62
C PHE A 449 39.90 19.37 -3.02
N LEU A 450 39.85 20.63 -3.46
CA LEU A 450 39.37 20.96 -4.80
C LEU A 450 40.21 20.29 -5.89
N GLU A 451 41.54 20.31 -5.74
CA GLU A 451 42.46 19.65 -6.67
C GLU A 451 42.19 18.15 -6.77
N ARG A 452 42.08 17.44 -5.64
CA ARG A 452 41.76 16.00 -5.60
C ARG A 452 40.41 15.68 -6.25
N MET A 453 39.45 16.61 -6.16
CA MET A 453 38.14 16.47 -6.79
C MET A 453 38.12 16.91 -8.26
N GLY A 454 39.22 17.48 -8.77
CA GLY A 454 39.33 18.01 -10.13
C GLY A 454 38.45 19.26 -10.33
N PHE A 455 38.38 20.11 -9.32
CA PHE A 455 37.71 21.42 -9.34
C PHE A 455 38.73 22.54 -9.23
N HIS A 456 38.35 23.70 -9.75
CA HIS A 456 39.10 24.94 -9.60
C HIS A 456 38.36 25.85 -8.63
N GLY A 457 39.11 26.53 -7.75
CA GLY A 457 38.56 27.42 -6.74
C GLY A 457 39.02 28.87 -6.96
N LEU A 458 38.16 29.81 -6.58
CA LEU A 458 38.55 31.21 -6.41
C LEU A 458 38.83 31.44 -4.92
N LEU A 459 40.10 31.61 -4.55
CA LEU A 459 40.49 31.95 -3.18
C LEU A 459 40.24 33.45 -2.95
N ALA A 460 39.06 33.77 -2.42
CA ALA A 460 38.53 35.13 -2.31
C ALA A 460 38.60 35.69 -0.87
N ASP A 461 39.57 35.26 -0.07
CA ASP A 461 39.81 35.79 1.29
C ASP A 461 40.00 37.32 1.30
N GLU A 462 39.73 37.96 2.44
CA GLU A 462 40.00 39.38 2.63
C GLU A 462 41.48 39.75 2.38
N MET A 463 41.72 41.02 2.05
CA MET A 463 43.08 41.52 1.87
C MET A 463 43.84 41.44 3.20
N GLY A 464 45.09 40.95 3.16
CA GLY A 464 45.93 40.82 4.36
C GLY A 464 45.91 39.44 5.03
N LEU A 465 44.98 38.54 4.69
CA LEU A 465 44.92 37.18 5.26
C LEU A 465 45.99 36.20 4.71
N GLY A 466 46.85 36.67 3.81
CA GLY A 466 47.99 35.87 3.35
C GLY A 466 47.65 34.84 2.26
N LYS A 467 46.79 35.17 1.29
CA LYS A 467 46.51 34.31 0.13
C LYS A 467 47.78 33.80 -0.58
N THR A 468 48.81 34.64 -0.67
CA THR A 468 50.10 34.25 -1.26
C THR A 468 50.79 33.13 -0.47
N VAL A 469 50.78 33.20 0.87
CA VAL A 469 51.43 32.16 1.68
C VAL A 469 50.64 30.85 1.63
N GLN A 470 49.31 30.93 1.59
CA GLN A 470 48.44 29.77 1.39
C GLN A 470 48.70 29.11 0.02
N LEU A 471 48.80 29.90 -1.05
CA LEU A 471 49.06 29.36 -2.39
C LEU A 471 50.44 28.70 -2.50
N ILE A 472 51.50 29.30 -1.92
CA ILE A 472 52.84 28.71 -1.90
C ILE A 472 52.84 27.39 -1.12
N ALA A 473 52.17 27.34 0.03
CA ALA A 473 52.02 26.14 0.84
C ALA A 473 51.29 25.02 0.06
N PHE A 474 50.24 25.38 -0.69
CA PHE A 474 49.54 24.46 -1.57
C PHE A 474 50.40 23.96 -2.74
N ILE A 475 51.17 24.83 -3.40
CA ILE A 475 52.09 24.41 -4.48
C ILE A 475 53.15 23.41 -3.97
N SER A 476 53.68 23.64 -2.76
CA SER A 476 54.63 22.72 -2.13
C SER A 476 54.06 21.31 -1.92
N LEU A 477 52.74 21.17 -1.73
CA LEU A 477 52.05 19.88 -1.70
C LEU A 477 52.09 19.19 -3.07
N LEU A 478 51.76 19.92 -4.13
CA LEU A 478 51.67 19.37 -5.50
C LEU A 478 53.03 18.84 -5.98
N GLU A 479 54.12 19.56 -5.68
CA GLU A 479 55.48 19.12 -6.02
C GLU A 479 55.90 17.82 -5.31
N SER A 480 55.37 17.56 -4.11
CA SER A 480 55.69 16.33 -3.37
C SER A 480 54.86 15.11 -3.81
N THR A 481 53.81 15.34 -4.61
CA THR A 481 52.87 14.30 -5.05
C THR A 481 53.07 13.92 -6.53
N SER A 482 53.97 14.63 -7.23
CA SER A 482 54.42 14.38 -8.60
C SER A 482 55.67 13.52 -8.61
#